data_AF-A0A5C8IDA5-F1
#
_entry.id   AF-A0A5C8IDA5-F1
#
_cell.length_a   1.000
_cell.length_b   1.000
_cell.length_c   1.000
_cell.angle_alpha   90.00
_cell.angle_beta   90.00
_cell.angle_gamma   90.00
#
_symmetry.space_group_name_H-M   'P 1'
#
loop_
_entity.id
_entity.type
_entity.pdbx_description
1 polymer ?
#
loop_
_entity_poly.entity_id
_entity_poly.type
_entity_poly.pdbx_seq_one_letter_code
_entity_poly.pdbx_strand_id
1 'polypeptide(L)'
;MAAERVVVSERMAIWRAVLVGVGVLLLATGVGAFLTEVRPGDYPGVAAWLLGALVLHDGVAAMVLFAATVIVRRIDDRVPFVVLAIAQAAAVVAVIVTVLVVPEIVKQAIGTANPTILPLDYLGNLLLVLAGILAATAAAIVVALLLRRRGSRSRGTS
;
A
#
# COMPACT_ATOMS: atom_id res chain seq x y z
N MET A 1 -3.35 -22.84 29.35
CA MET A 1 -3.69 -23.05 27.93
C MET A 1 -5.14 -22.72 27.58
N ALA A 2 -6.18 -23.26 28.25
CA ALA A 2 -7.59 -23.00 27.87
C ALA A 2 -8.02 -21.53 28.05
N ALA A 3 -7.71 -20.91 29.20
CA ALA A 3 -8.03 -19.51 29.46
C ALA A 3 -7.34 -18.54 28.48
N GLU A 4 -6.08 -18.80 28.11
CA GLU A 4 -5.33 -17.98 27.15
C GLU A 4 -5.98 -17.97 25.75
N ARG A 5 -6.51 -19.12 25.30
CA ARG A 5 -7.22 -19.21 24.01
C ARG A 5 -8.55 -18.46 24.00
N VAL A 6 -9.27 -18.46 25.12
CA VAL A 6 -10.53 -17.70 25.27
C VAL A 6 -10.26 -16.19 25.18
N VAL A 7 -9.27 -15.68 25.90
CA VAL A 7 -8.97 -14.23 25.89
C VAL A 7 -8.45 -13.77 24.52
N VAL A 8 -7.66 -14.59 23.81
CA VAL A 8 -7.26 -14.28 22.42
C VAL A 8 -8.47 -14.24 21.50
N SER A 9 -9.45 -15.15 21.67
CA SER A 9 -10.67 -15.17 20.85
C SER A 9 -11.57 -13.95 21.07
N GLU A 10 -11.71 -13.51 22.33
CA GLU A 10 -12.46 -12.30 22.68
C GLU A 10 -11.79 -11.04 22.13
N ARG A 11 -10.47 -10.92 22.30
CA ARG A 11 -9.71 -9.81 21.71
C ARG A 11 -9.82 -9.77 20.19
N MET A 12 -9.72 -10.93 19.53
CA MET A 12 -9.90 -11.03 18.08
C MET A 12 -11.30 -10.62 17.64
N ALA A 13 -12.34 -11.03 18.38
CA ALA A 13 -13.72 -10.65 18.09
C ALA A 13 -13.93 -9.13 18.23
N ILE A 14 -13.40 -8.53 19.28
CA ILE A 14 -13.44 -7.07 19.52
C ILE A 14 -12.73 -6.33 18.39
N TRP A 15 -11.47 -6.68 18.09
CA TRP A 15 -10.72 -6.02 17.02
C TRP A 15 -11.39 -6.17 15.67
N ARG A 16 -11.95 -7.36 15.36
CA ARG A 16 -12.70 -7.57 14.13
C ARG A 16 -13.93 -6.67 14.08
N ALA A 17 -14.70 -6.59 15.16
CA ALA A 17 -15.88 -5.72 15.23
C ALA A 17 -15.50 -4.24 15.08
N VAL A 18 -14.42 -3.81 15.72
CA VAL A 18 -13.89 -2.44 15.59
C VAL A 18 -13.47 -2.14 14.15
N LEU A 19 -12.67 -3.00 13.53
CA LEU A 19 -12.21 -2.82 12.15
C LEU A 19 -13.37 -2.80 11.15
N VAL A 20 -14.35 -3.70 11.33
CA VAL A 20 -15.58 -3.70 10.52
C VAL A 20 -16.37 -2.41 10.72
N GLY A 21 -16.58 -2.00 11.98
CA GLY A 21 -17.31 -0.78 12.30
C GLY A 21 -16.65 0.48 11.72
N VAL A 22 -15.33 0.59 11.85
CA VAL A 22 -14.54 1.68 11.25
C VAL A 22 -14.64 1.64 9.72
N GLY A 23 -14.50 0.47 9.11
CA GLY A 23 -14.64 0.31 7.66
C GLY A 23 -16.01 0.73 7.14
N VAL A 24 -17.09 0.31 7.82
CA VAL A 24 -18.46 0.70 7.49
C VAL A 24 -18.67 2.21 7.65
N LEU A 25 -18.13 2.81 8.72
CA LEU A 25 -18.25 4.26 8.93
C LEU A 25 -17.53 5.04 7.82
N LEU A 26 -16.33 4.63 7.44
CA LEU A 26 -15.58 5.23 6.34
C LEU A 26 -16.30 5.08 5.00
N LEU A 27 -16.86 3.91 4.71
CA LEU A 27 -17.67 3.68 3.50
C LEU A 27 -18.92 4.55 3.49
N ALA A 28 -19.66 4.63 4.59
CA ALA A 28 -20.85 5.48 4.71
C ALA A 28 -20.50 6.95 4.49
N THR A 29 -19.37 7.40 5.03
CA THR A 29 -18.87 8.77 4.85
C THR A 29 -18.50 9.03 3.39
N GLY A 30 -17.78 8.10 2.75
CA GLY A 30 -17.41 8.21 1.34
C GLY A 30 -18.61 8.20 0.40
N VAL A 31 -19.62 7.36 0.66
CA VAL A 31 -20.87 7.34 -0.10
C VAL A 31 -21.65 8.65 0.11
N GLY A 32 -21.70 9.16 1.34
CA GLY A 32 -22.30 10.45 1.65
C GLY A 32 -21.67 11.58 0.83
N ALA A 33 -20.34 11.72 0.90
CA ALA A 33 -19.60 12.71 0.13
C ALA A 33 -19.81 12.55 -1.38
N PHE A 34 -19.81 11.31 -1.89
CA PHE A 34 -20.08 11.03 -3.30
C PHE A 34 -21.46 11.53 -3.75
N LEU A 35 -22.50 11.30 -2.95
CA LEU A 35 -23.86 11.72 -3.29
C LEU A 35 -24.07 13.23 -3.17
N THR A 36 -23.32 13.91 -2.30
CA THR A 36 -23.48 15.36 -2.05
C THR A 36 -22.55 16.24 -2.89
N GLU A 37 -21.35 15.75 -3.23
CA GLU A 37 -20.30 16.57 -3.85
C GLU A 37 -20.11 16.27 -5.35
N VAL A 38 -20.48 15.07 -5.81
CA VAL A 38 -20.29 14.66 -7.21
C VAL A 38 -21.58 14.88 -8.00
N ARG A 39 -21.46 15.53 -9.17
CA ARG A 39 -22.59 15.72 -10.08
C ARG A 39 -23.00 14.37 -10.68
N PRO A 40 -24.30 14.09 -10.85
CA PRO A 40 -24.75 12.79 -11.40
C PRO A 40 -24.17 12.43 -12.76
N GLY A 41 -23.85 13.43 -13.60
CA GLY A 41 -23.21 13.22 -14.89
C GLY A 41 -21.79 12.65 -14.80
N ASP A 42 -21.10 12.83 -13.67
CA ASP A 42 -19.72 12.39 -13.46
C ASP A 42 -19.62 11.00 -12.82
N TYR A 43 -20.76 10.42 -12.40
CA TYR A 43 -20.81 9.10 -11.75
C TYR A 43 -20.15 7.98 -12.57
N PRO A 44 -20.33 7.88 -13.90
CA PRO A 44 -19.66 6.85 -14.69
C PRO A 44 -18.13 6.97 -14.66
N GLY A 45 -17.60 8.20 -14.65
CA GLY A 45 -16.17 8.46 -14.57
C GLY A 45 -15.58 8.02 -13.24
N VAL A 46 -16.26 8.35 -12.13
CA VAL A 46 -15.86 7.90 -10.80
C VAL A 46 -15.95 6.37 -10.67
N ALA A 47 -17.03 5.76 -11.18
CA ALA A 47 -17.19 4.31 -11.16
C ALA A 47 -16.09 3.60 -11.96
N ALA A 48 -15.77 4.11 -13.16
CA ALA A 48 -14.67 3.59 -13.97
C ALA A 48 -13.32 3.70 -13.26
N TRP A 49 -13.07 4.83 -12.58
CA TRP A 49 -11.85 5.01 -11.79
C TRP A 49 -11.78 4.05 -10.61
N LEU A 50 -12.86 3.90 -9.83
CA LEU A 50 -12.92 2.98 -8.69
C LEU A 50 -12.71 1.52 -9.14
N LEU A 51 -13.35 1.10 -10.23
CA LEU A 51 -13.16 -0.23 -10.80
C LEU A 51 -11.72 -0.42 -11.30
N GLY A 52 -11.16 0.57 -11.98
CA GLY A 52 -9.77 0.54 -12.44
C GLY A 52 -8.78 0.42 -11.28
N ALA A 53 -8.99 1.21 -10.22
CA ALA A 53 -8.19 1.15 -9.00
C ALA A 53 -8.28 -0.21 -8.32
N LEU A 54 -9.49 -0.81 -8.23
CA LEU A 54 -9.70 -2.14 -7.66
C LEU A 54 -8.95 -3.22 -8.45
N VAL A 55 -9.08 -3.21 -9.78
CA VAL A 55 -8.38 -4.17 -10.66
C VAL A 55 -6.87 -4.03 -10.54
N LEU A 56 -6.36 -2.78 -10.54
CA LEU A 56 -4.93 -2.53 -10.44
C LEU A 56 -4.36 -2.94 -9.07
N HIS A 57 -5.09 -2.66 -7.98
CA HIS A 57 -4.68 -3.00 -6.63
C HIS A 57 -4.77 -4.51 -6.36
N ASP A 58 -5.94 -5.10 -6.52
CA ASP A 58 -6.19 -6.50 -6.11
C ASP A 58 -5.83 -7.49 -7.21
N GLY A 59 -6.06 -7.13 -8.47
CA GLY A 59 -5.80 -8.01 -9.62
C GLY A 59 -4.35 -8.00 -10.05
N VAL A 60 -3.71 -6.83 -10.11
CA VAL A 60 -2.34 -6.71 -10.63
C VAL A 60 -1.31 -6.68 -9.51
N ALA A 61 -1.41 -5.74 -8.56
CA ALA A 61 -0.37 -5.57 -7.56
C ALA A 61 -0.24 -6.80 -6.65
N ALA A 62 -1.35 -7.36 -6.17
CA ALA A 62 -1.31 -8.58 -5.36
C ALA A 62 -0.70 -9.77 -6.12
N MET A 63 -1.06 -9.95 -7.40
CA MET A 63 -0.53 -11.03 -8.23
C MET A 63 0.96 -10.87 -8.52
N VAL A 64 1.40 -9.65 -8.85
CA VAL A 64 2.83 -9.34 -9.08
C VAL A 64 3.63 -9.59 -7.81
N LEU A 65 3.15 -9.12 -6.66
CA LEU A 65 3.83 -9.33 -5.38
C LEU A 65 3.89 -10.81 -4.99
N PHE A 66 2.80 -11.54 -5.20
CA PHE A 66 2.75 -12.98 -4.99
C PHE A 66 3.75 -13.70 -5.90
N ALA A 67 3.73 -13.42 -7.20
CA ALA A 67 4.65 -14.01 -8.18
C ALA A 67 6.11 -13.69 -7.84
N ALA A 68 6.43 -12.44 -7.52
CA ALA A 68 7.77 -12.03 -7.11
C ALA A 68 8.24 -12.80 -5.87
N THR A 69 7.36 -12.99 -4.90
CA THR A 69 7.67 -13.75 -3.67
C THR A 69 7.96 -15.21 -3.98
N VAL A 70 7.13 -15.83 -4.83
CA VAL A 70 7.32 -17.23 -5.26
C VAL A 70 8.63 -17.39 -6.04
N ILE A 71 8.92 -16.48 -6.98
CA ILE A 71 10.14 -16.51 -7.80
C ILE A 71 11.37 -16.36 -6.92
N VAL A 72 11.39 -15.36 -6.02
CA VAL A 72 12.55 -15.14 -5.14
C VAL A 72 12.78 -16.35 -4.23
N ARG A 73 11.71 -16.94 -3.68
CA ARG A 73 11.83 -18.17 -2.89
C ARG A 73 12.32 -19.36 -3.71
N ARG A 74 11.98 -19.46 -4.99
CA ARG A 74 12.50 -20.55 -5.84
C ARG A 74 13.97 -20.36 -6.24
N ILE A 75 14.43 -19.12 -6.36
CA ILE A 75 15.81 -18.83 -6.79
C ILE A 75 16.78 -18.94 -5.62
N ASP A 76 16.39 -18.44 -4.43
CA ASP A 76 17.27 -18.44 -3.27
C ASP A 76 16.48 -18.58 -1.96
N ASP A 77 16.50 -19.79 -1.40
CA ASP A 77 15.91 -20.12 -0.09
C ASP A 77 16.57 -19.38 1.08
N ARG A 78 17.72 -18.72 0.85
CA ARG A 78 18.46 -17.99 1.89
C ARG A 78 17.97 -16.56 2.07
N VAL A 79 17.09 -16.05 1.20
CA VAL A 79 16.55 -14.70 1.33
C VAL A 79 15.69 -14.61 2.60
N PRO A 80 16.02 -13.71 3.55
CA PRO A 80 15.26 -13.59 4.79
C PRO A 80 13.82 -13.15 4.55
N PHE A 81 12.86 -13.76 5.24
CA PHE A 81 11.46 -13.35 5.19
C PHE A 81 11.25 -11.85 5.42
N VAL A 82 12.02 -11.25 6.35
CA VAL A 82 11.92 -9.81 6.65
C VAL A 82 12.25 -8.93 5.44
N VAL A 83 13.18 -9.35 4.58
CA VAL A 83 13.54 -8.59 3.37
C VAL A 83 12.39 -8.59 2.38
N LEU A 84 11.76 -9.76 2.19
CA LEU A 84 10.57 -9.90 1.35
C LEU A 84 9.41 -9.04 1.88
N ALA A 85 9.16 -9.07 3.19
CA ALA A 85 8.10 -8.29 3.82
C ALA A 85 8.31 -6.78 3.64
N ILE A 86 9.55 -6.28 3.82
CA ILE A 86 9.90 -4.86 3.61
C ILE A 86 9.67 -4.48 2.15
N ALA A 87 10.16 -5.28 1.20
CA ALA A 87 10.00 -5.01 -0.22
C ALA A 87 8.52 -5.03 -0.66
N GLN A 88 7.74 -5.98 -0.13
CA GLN A 88 6.30 -6.06 -0.39
C GLN A 88 5.56 -4.82 0.12
N ALA A 89 5.83 -4.42 1.36
CA ALA A 89 5.22 -3.23 1.94
C ALA A 89 5.55 -1.97 1.11
N ALA A 90 6.81 -1.82 0.71
CA ALA A 90 7.26 -0.70 -0.13
C ALA A 90 6.56 -0.69 -1.50
N ALA A 91 6.42 -1.85 -2.14
CA ALA A 91 5.75 -1.95 -3.42
C ALA A 91 4.26 -1.61 -3.34
N VAL A 92 3.56 -2.06 -2.27
CA VAL A 92 2.16 -1.68 -2.03
C VAL A 92 2.03 -0.16 -1.88
N VAL A 93 2.90 0.46 -1.06
CA VAL A 93 2.90 1.91 -0.87
C VAL A 93 3.16 2.64 -2.19
N ALA A 94 4.15 2.20 -2.97
CA ALA A 94 4.46 2.79 -4.27
C ALA A 94 3.27 2.74 -5.22
N VAL A 95 2.59 1.59 -5.33
CA VAL A 95 1.39 1.43 -6.17
C VAL A 95 0.28 2.37 -5.72
N ILE A 96 -0.03 2.42 -4.42
CA ILE A 96 -1.10 3.28 -3.90
C ILE A 96 -0.81 4.76 -4.21
N VAL A 97 0.42 5.22 -3.94
CA VAL A 97 0.81 6.61 -4.23
C VAL A 97 0.70 6.90 -5.74
N THR A 98 1.13 5.99 -6.60
CA THR A 98 0.97 6.16 -8.05
C THR A 98 -0.50 6.29 -8.44
N VAL A 99 -1.37 5.38 -7.98
CA VAL A 99 -2.80 5.41 -8.33
C VAL A 99 -3.48 6.71 -7.90
N LEU A 100 -3.11 7.26 -6.75
CA LEU A 100 -3.66 8.52 -6.25
C LEU A 100 -3.26 9.73 -7.11
N VAL A 101 -2.03 9.75 -7.64
CA VAL A 101 -1.50 10.89 -8.40
C VAL A 101 -1.87 10.82 -9.89
N VAL A 102 -2.19 9.64 -10.43
CA VAL A 102 -2.54 9.48 -11.85
C VAL A 102 -3.67 10.42 -12.32
N PRO A 103 -4.81 10.59 -11.62
CA PRO A 103 -5.85 11.52 -12.03
C PRO A 103 -5.36 12.97 -12.14
N GLU A 104 -4.48 13.39 -11.23
CA GLU A 104 -3.91 14.75 -11.22
C GLU A 104 -3.00 14.98 -12.43
N ILE A 105 -2.15 14.00 -12.75
CA ILE A 105 -1.30 14.03 -13.96
C ILE A 105 -2.16 14.06 -15.23
N VAL A 106 -3.18 13.20 -15.32
CA VAL A 106 -4.09 13.17 -16.47
C VAL A 106 -4.82 14.51 -16.60
N LYS A 107 -5.27 15.09 -15.48
CA LYS A 107 -5.94 16.39 -15.48
C LYS A 107 -5.00 17.52 -15.89
N GLN A 108 -3.73 17.48 -15.47
CA GLN A 108 -2.70 18.43 -15.89
C GLN A 108 -2.47 18.39 -17.40
N ALA A 109 -2.42 17.18 -17.99
CA ALA A 109 -2.17 16.99 -19.42
C ALA A 109 -3.35 17.46 -20.31
N ILE A 110 -4.59 17.29 -19.84
CA ILE A 110 -5.79 17.78 -20.54
C ILE A 110 -5.91 19.31 -20.44
N GLY A 111 -5.30 19.92 -19.43
CA GLY A 111 -5.34 21.35 -19.15
C GLY A 111 -6.42 21.74 -18.17
N THR A 112 -6.27 22.94 -17.59
CA THR A 112 -7.20 23.51 -16.62
C THR A 112 -7.65 24.89 -17.07
N ALA A 113 -8.89 25.27 -16.77
CA ALA A 113 -9.41 26.59 -17.11
C ALA A 113 -8.74 27.72 -16.31
N ASN A 114 -8.09 27.38 -15.19
CA ASN A 114 -7.36 28.31 -14.35
C ASN A 114 -5.97 27.71 -14.00
N PRO A 115 -4.87 28.31 -14.50
CA PRO A 115 -3.52 27.77 -14.34
C PRO A 115 -3.03 27.73 -12.89
N THR A 116 -3.71 28.41 -11.96
CA THR A 116 -3.36 28.36 -10.52
C THR A 116 -3.89 27.10 -9.80
N ILE A 117 -4.74 26.29 -10.44
CA ILE A 117 -5.35 25.12 -9.80
C ILE A 117 -4.40 23.91 -9.75
N LEU A 118 -3.53 23.73 -10.74
CA LEU A 118 -2.50 22.67 -10.79
C LEU A 118 -1.10 23.26 -11.03
N PRO A 119 -0.50 23.99 -10.07
CA PRO A 119 0.78 24.64 -10.25
C PRO A 119 1.98 23.68 -10.14
N LEU A 120 1.78 22.49 -9.57
CA LEU A 120 2.84 21.53 -9.28
C LEU A 120 3.15 20.64 -10.50
N ASP A 121 4.41 20.26 -10.64
CA ASP A 121 4.83 19.16 -11.51
C ASP A 121 4.53 17.82 -10.80
N TYR A 122 3.33 17.28 -11.03
CA TYR A 122 2.88 16.04 -10.40
C TYR A 122 3.70 14.83 -10.84
N LEU A 123 4.19 14.82 -12.08
CA LEU A 123 5.05 13.75 -12.57
C LEU A 123 6.40 13.78 -11.86
N GLY A 124 7.05 14.96 -11.81
CA GLY A 124 8.31 15.16 -11.10
C GLY A 124 8.20 14.81 -9.62
N ASN A 125 7.13 15.25 -8.96
CA ASN A 125 6.88 14.95 -7.56
C ASN A 125 6.62 13.46 -7.30
N LEU A 126 5.86 12.78 -8.17
CA LEU A 126 5.64 11.34 -8.07
C LEU A 126 6.97 10.58 -8.18
N LEU A 127 7.81 10.92 -9.15
CA LEU A 127 9.13 10.30 -9.32
C LEU A 127 10.01 10.51 -8.10
N LEU A 128 9.97 11.71 -7.51
CA LEU A 128 10.72 12.04 -6.30
C LEU A 128 10.25 11.20 -5.09
N VAL A 129 8.94 11.04 -4.91
CA VAL A 129 8.37 10.19 -3.85
C VAL A 129 8.73 8.72 -4.07
N LEU A 130 8.62 8.21 -5.30
CA LEU A 130 9.01 6.84 -5.63
C LEU A 130 10.50 6.60 -5.39
N ALA A 131 11.36 7.56 -5.74
CA ALA A 131 12.80 7.50 -5.42
C ALA A 131 13.04 7.49 -3.91
N GLY A 132 12.30 8.28 -3.14
CA GLY A 132 12.34 8.29 -1.68
C GLY A 132 11.93 6.95 -1.08
N ILE A 133 10.83 6.34 -1.56
CA ILE A 133 10.38 5.01 -1.14
C ILE A 133 11.46 3.97 -1.43
N LEU A 134 12.04 3.99 -2.64
CA LEU A 134 13.10 3.06 -3.03
C LEU A 134 14.33 3.19 -2.12
N ALA A 135 14.78 4.42 -1.88
CA ALA A 135 15.92 4.70 -1.00
C ALA A 135 15.67 4.24 0.44
N ALA A 136 14.49 4.55 1.00
CA ALA A 136 14.10 4.12 2.34
C ALA A 136 14.02 2.59 2.44
N THR A 137 13.49 1.92 1.42
CA THR A 137 13.39 0.47 1.34
C THR A 137 14.78 -0.18 1.33
N ALA A 138 15.69 0.33 0.49
CA ALA A 138 17.06 -0.15 0.44
C ALA A 138 17.77 0.01 1.79
N ALA A 139 17.63 1.17 2.43
CA ALA A 139 18.18 1.42 3.76
C ALA A 139 17.61 0.45 4.82
N ALA A 140 16.29 0.23 4.83
CA ALA A 140 15.63 -0.69 5.75
C ALA A 140 16.11 -2.13 5.57
N ILE A 141 16.28 -2.59 4.32
CA ILE A 141 16.81 -3.92 4.00
C ILE A 141 18.24 -4.05 4.52
N VAL A 142 19.11 -3.06 4.26
CA VAL A 142 20.50 -3.06 4.75
C VAL A 142 20.53 -3.16 6.28
N VAL A 143 19.76 -2.32 6.97
CA VAL A 143 19.67 -2.34 8.44
C VAL A 143 19.19 -3.70 8.95
N ALA A 144 18.14 -4.27 8.36
CA ALA A 144 17.61 -5.58 8.75
C ALA A 144 18.67 -6.69 8.59
N LEU A 145 19.42 -6.68 7.50
CA LEU A 145 20.51 -7.64 7.25
C LEU A 145 21.66 -7.47 8.25
N LEU A 146 22.06 -6.24 8.57
CA LEU A 146 23.11 -5.95 9.54
C LEU A 146 22.73 -6.40 10.95
N LEU A 147 21.50 -6.16 11.38
CA LEU A 147 20.99 -6.59 12.69
C LEU A 147 20.97 -8.12 12.82
N ARG A 148 20.57 -8.84 11.77
CA ARG A 148 20.58 -10.32 11.77
C ARG A 148 22.00 -10.89 11.88
N ARG A 149 22.98 -10.31 11.18
CA ARG A 149 24.38 -10.73 11.26
C ARG A 149 24.97 -10.57 12.67
N ARG A 150 24.54 -9.56 13.42
CA ARG A 150 24.99 -9.33 14.81
C ARG A 150 24.42 -10.38 15.77
N GLY A 151 23.15 -10.76 15.62
CA GLY A 151 22.50 -11.76 16.48
C GLY A 151 23.05 -13.19 16.35
N SER A 152 23.56 -13.58 15.17
CA SER A 152 24.19 -14.90 14.99
C SER A 152 25.58 -15.00 15.62
N ARG A 153 26.28 -13.87 15.84
CA ARG A 153 27.63 -13.85 16.39
C ARG A 153 27.66 -14.00 17.92
N SER A 154 26.57 -13.67 18.61
CA SER A 154 26.49 -13.75 20.08
C SER A 154 26.05 -15.11 20.63
N ARG A 155 25.66 -16.07 19.77
CA ARG A 155 25.24 -17.43 20.16
C ARG A 155 26.33 -18.51 20.02
N GLY A 156 27.54 -18.15 19.58
CA GLY A 156 28.64 -19.09 19.31
C GLY A 156 29.64 -19.27 20.45
N THR A 157 29.38 -18.72 21.65
CA THR A 157 30.26 -18.82 22.81
C THR A 157 29.46 -19.33 24.01
N SER A 158 29.20 -20.64 24.06
CA SER A 158 28.72 -21.36 25.24
C SER A 158 29.26 -22.77 25.22
#